data_AF-A0AAU9EBC3-F1
#
_entry.id   AF-A0AAU9EBC3-F1
#
_cell.length_a   1.000
_cell.length_b   1.000
_cell.length_c   1.000
_cell.angle_alpha   90.00
_cell.angle_beta   90.00
_cell.angle_gamma   90.00
#
_symmetry.space_group_name_H-M   'P 1'
#
loop_
_entity.id
_entity.type
_entity.pdbx_description
1 polymer ?
#
loop_
_entity_poly.entity_id
_entity_poly.type
_entity_poly.pdbx_seq_one_letter_code
_entity_poly.pdbx_strand_id
1 'polypeptide(L)'
;MLKITVKVEKRIEGLRNEFDKFDNWILSGSLCGWGNPLIPCFDLVIFLKLPPEVRMKRLRNREKGRYGDEIKIGKSRYQKYVEFMDWASKYDEGDENIRSLVLHNKWLEEINCQMLRIEEDIDLDEKVKKINKTS
;
A
#
# COMPACT_ATOMS: atom_id res chain seq x y z
N MET A 1 21.79 -21.08 3.03
CA MET A 1 21.09 -20.05 3.82
C MET A 1 19.63 -20.47 3.93
N LEU A 2 19.22 -21.04 5.07
CA LEU A 2 17.82 -21.45 5.29
C LEU A 2 16.95 -20.19 5.37
N LYS A 3 16.14 -19.93 4.33
CA LYS A 3 15.08 -18.92 4.40
C LYS A 3 14.00 -19.49 5.32
N ILE A 4 14.04 -19.11 6.60
CA ILE A 4 12.93 -19.38 7.52
C ILE A 4 11.77 -18.47 7.08
N THR A 5 10.90 -19.01 6.23
CA THR A 5 9.66 -18.33 5.85
C THR A 5 8.62 -18.68 6.90
N VAL A 6 8.26 -17.71 7.74
CA VAL A 6 7.11 -17.87 8.64
C VAL A 6 5.84 -17.95 7.78
N LYS A 7 5.07 -19.02 7.97
CA LYS A 7 3.80 -19.24 7.26
C LYS A 7 2.86 -18.04 7.45
N VAL A 8 2.00 -17.76 6.46
CA VAL A 8 1.08 -16.61 6.50
C VAL A 8 0.20 -16.68 7.75
N GLU A 9 -0.30 -17.86 8.06
CA GLU A 9 -1.23 -18.10 9.17
C GLU A 9 -0.60 -17.71 10.51
N LYS A 10 0.68 -18.07 10.72
CA LYS A 10 1.41 -17.71 11.94
C LYS A 10 1.70 -16.20 12.03
N ARG A 11 1.83 -15.50 10.89
CA ARG A 11 1.95 -14.03 10.87
C ARG A 11 0.61 -13.37 11.23
N ILE A 12 -0.49 -13.91 10.73
CA ILE A 12 -1.85 -13.45 11.06
C ILE A 12 -2.15 -13.64 12.56
N GLU A 13 -1.82 -14.81 13.11
CA GLU A 13 -1.96 -15.08 14.55
C GLU A 13 -1.14 -14.09 15.39
N GLY A 14 0.11 -13.85 14.99
CA GLY A 14 0.96 -12.85 15.66
C GLY A 14 0.38 -11.44 15.61
N LEU A 15 -0.23 -11.04 14.49
CA LEU A 15 -0.91 -9.74 14.38
C LEU A 15 -2.14 -9.65 15.30
N ARG A 16 -2.99 -10.68 15.32
CA ARG A 16 -4.18 -10.70 16.19
C ARG A 16 -3.81 -10.62 17.67
N ASN A 17 -2.82 -11.40 18.09
CA ASN A 17 -2.31 -11.35 19.47
C ASN A 17 -1.75 -9.98 19.84
N GLU A 18 -1.26 -9.21 18.87
CA GLU A 18 -0.81 -7.84 19.12
C GLU A 18 -1.98 -6.86 19.18
N PHE A 19 -2.99 -7.03 18.31
CA PHE A 19 -4.20 -6.20 18.32
C PHE A 19 -4.94 -6.28 19.65
N ASP A 20 -5.04 -7.47 20.24
CA ASP A 20 -5.73 -7.68 21.53
C ASP A 20 -5.08 -6.94 22.72
N LYS A 21 -3.86 -6.41 22.56
CA LYS A 21 -3.15 -5.65 23.60
C LYS A 21 -3.46 -4.15 23.59
N PHE A 22 -4.11 -3.66 22.55
CA PHE A 22 -4.37 -2.23 22.36
C PHE A 22 -5.83 -1.99 22.03
N ASP A 23 -6.41 -0.95 22.63
CA ASP A 23 -7.79 -0.55 22.32
C ASP A 23 -7.95 -0.06 20.88
N ASN A 24 -6.88 0.47 20.28
CA ASN A 24 -6.87 1.02 18.93
C ASN A 24 -5.56 0.71 18.22
N TRP A 25 -5.63 0.42 16.92
CA TRP A 25 -4.46 0.15 16.09
C TRP A 25 -4.67 0.60 14.64
N ILE A 26 -3.57 0.85 13.93
CA ILE A 26 -3.57 1.17 12.50
C ILE A 26 -2.66 0.16 11.79
N LEU A 27 -3.21 -0.56 10.82
CA LEU A 27 -2.46 -1.43 9.93
C LEU A 27 -2.33 -0.77 8.56
N SER A 28 -1.12 -0.68 8.02
CA SER A 28 -0.87 -0.07 6.71
C SER A 28 -0.13 -1.01 5.76
N GLY A 29 -0.46 -0.92 4.48
CA GLY A 29 0.10 -1.75 3.42
C GLY A 29 -1.00 -2.29 2.50
N SER A 30 -0.60 -3.17 1.58
CA SER A 30 -1.55 -3.91 0.74
C SER A 30 -1.82 -5.27 1.39
N LEU A 31 -3.08 -5.46 1.80
CA LEU A 31 -3.59 -6.63 2.50
C LEU A 31 -4.22 -7.67 1.55
N CYS A 32 -4.25 -7.38 0.25
CA CYS A 32 -4.92 -8.23 -0.73
C CYS A 32 -4.40 -9.67 -0.70
N GLY A 33 -5.33 -10.61 -0.55
CA GLY A 33 -5.08 -12.05 -0.50
C GLY A 33 -4.65 -12.55 0.88
N TRP A 34 -3.52 -12.09 1.42
CA TRP A 34 -2.99 -12.62 2.68
C TRP A 34 -3.70 -12.06 3.92
N GLY A 35 -4.23 -10.84 3.84
CA GLY A 35 -4.87 -10.12 4.93
C GLY A 35 -6.38 -10.37 5.03
N ASN A 36 -6.97 -11.17 4.15
CA ASN A 36 -8.41 -11.48 4.17
C ASN A 36 -8.93 -11.94 5.54
N PRO A 37 -8.20 -12.78 6.32
CA PRO A 37 -8.62 -13.14 7.67
C PRO A 37 -8.69 -11.97 8.66
N LEU A 38 -8.12 -10.82 8.35
CA LEU A 38 -8.15 -9.62 9.19
C LEU A 38 -9.31 -8.67 8.83
N ILE A 39 -10.04 -8.91 7.73
CA ILE A 39 -11.17 -8.06 7.32
C ILE A 39 -12.18 -7.85 8.46
N PRO A 40 -12.59 -8.89 9.22
CA PRO A 40 -13.53 -8.71 10.33
C PRO A 40 -12.99 -7.91 11.51
N CYS A 41 -11.69 -7.60 11.54
CA CYS A 41 -11.06 -6.83 12.61
C CYS A 41 -11.05 -5.32 12.34
N PHE A 42 -11.43 -4.86 11.14
CA PHE A 42 -11.39 -3.44 10.81
C PHE A 42 -12.73 -2.76 11.11
N ASP A 43 -12.70 -1.65 11.83
CA ASP A 43 -13.85 -0.74 11.97
C ASP A 43 -13.89 0.29 10.83
N LEU A 44 -12.73 0.65 10.29
CA LEU A 44 -12.56 1.62 9.20
C LEU A 44 -11.43 1.19 8.25
N VAL A 45 -11.72 1.20 6.94
CA VAL A 45 -10.72 1.03 5.87
C VAL A 45 -10.53 2.34 5.11
N ILE A 46 -9.27 2.79 4.99
CA ILE A 46 -8.90 4.00 4.27
C ILE A 46 -8.13 3.62 3.00
N PHE A 47 -8.71 3.88 1.84
CA PHE A 47 -8.07 3.71 0.55
C PHE A 47 -7.49 5.03 0.05
N LEU A 48 -6.17 5.10 -0.06
CA LEU A 48 -5.45 6.28 -0.57
C LEU A 48 -4.97 6.03 -2.00
N LYS A 49 -5.38 6.91 -2.91
CA LYS A 49 -4.87 6.96 -4.28
C LYS A 49 -4.49 8.38 -4.65
N LEU A 50 -3.60 8.51 -5.62
CA LEU A 50 -3.28 9.79 -6.25
C LEU A 50 -3.43 9.62 -7.76
N PRO A 51 -3.66 10.72 -8.50
CA PRO A 51 -3.55 10.72 -9.94
C PRO A 51 -2.20 10.11 -10.38
N PRO A 52 -2.17 9.27 -11.44
CA PRO A 52 -0.98 8.52 -11.83
C PRO A 52 0.25 9.41 -12.04
N GLU A 53 0.08 10.53 -12.73
CA GLU A 53 1.14 11.49 -13.02
C GLU A 53 1.76 12.09 -11.75
N VAL A 54 0.92 12.42 -10.75
CA VAL A 54 1.36 12.92 -9.43
C VAL A 54 2.13 11.83 -8.71
N ARG A 55 1.57 10.61 -8.64
CA ARG A 55 2.18 9.45 -7.99
C ARG A 55 3.55 9.16 -8.61
N MET A 56 3.63 9.06 -9.94
CA MET A 56 4.87 8.77 -10.66
C MET A 56 5.92 9.88 -10.49
N LYS A 57 5.52 11.16 -10.45
CA LYS A 57 6.43 12.27 -10.13
C LYS A 57 7.01 12.13 -8.72
N ARG A 58 6.17 11.84 -7.72
CA ARG A 58 6.61 11.63 -6.32
C ARG A 58 7.55 10.43 -6.20
N LEU A 59 7.28 9.34 -6.92
CA LEU A 59 8.15 8.16 -6.97
C LEU A 59 9.54 8.50 -7.52
N ARG A 60 9.62 9.20 -8.66
CA ARG A 60 10.90 9.65 -9.25
C ARG A 60 11.71 10.50 -8.27
N ASN A 61 11.05 11.48 -7.64
CA ASN A 61 11.70 12.35 -6.66
C ASN A 61 12.23 11.56 -5.46
N ARG A 62 11.48 10.56 -4.99
CA ARG A 62 11.90 9.71 -3.87
C ARG A 62 13.07 8.81 -4.24
N GLU A 63 13.06 8.21 -5.42
CA GLU A 63 14.18 7.38 -5.88
C GLU A 63 15.45 8.23 -6.06
N LYS A 64 15.32 9.42 -6.66
CA LYS A 64 16.43 10.38 -6.78
C LYS A 64 16.95 10.82 -5.41
N GLY A 65 16.06 11.11 -4.46
CA GLY A 65 16.45 11.53 -3.10
C GLY A 65 17.15 10.42 -2.31
N ARG A 66 16.76 9.16 -2.49
CA ARG A 66 17.36 8.01 -1.79
C ARG A 66 18.67 7.54 -2.40
N TYR A 67 18.79 7.59 -3.72
CA TYR A 67 19.86 6.90 -4.44
C TYR A 67 20.75 7.83 -5.27
N GLY A 68 20.39 9.11 -5.40
CA GLY A 68 21.21 10.12 -6.07
C GLY A 68 21.60 9.69 -7.48
N ASP A 69 22.90 9.67 -7.75
CA ASP A 69 23.45 9.33 -9.05
C ASP A 69 23.46 7.83 -9.36
N GLU A 70 23.25 6.96 -8.37
CA GLU A 70 23.29 5.50 -8.57
C GLU A 70 22.17 4.97 -9.49
N ILE A 71 21.13 5.77 -9.72
CA ILE A 71 20.03 5.45 -10.64
C ILE A 71 20.24 6.03 -12.05
N LYS A 72 21.41 6.61 -12.37
CA LYS A 72 21.74 7.04 -13.73
C LYS A 72 22.20 5.86 -14.60
N ILE A 73 22.05 5.98 -15.91
CA ILE A 73 22.51 4.98 -16.89
C ILE A 73 23.97 4.60 -16.60
N GLY A 74 24.26 3.30 -16.59
CA GLY A 74 25.60 2.75 -16.32
C GLY A 74 25.98 2.64 -14.84
N LYS A 75 25.09 3.02 -13.91
CA LYS A 75 25.31 2.89 -12.46
C LYS A 75 24.60 1.67 -11.88
N SER A 76 25.01 1.28 -10.66
CA SER A 76 24.67 -0.01 -10.06
C SER A 76 23.16 -0.23 -9.83
N ARG A 77 22.37 0.85 -9.72
CA ARG A 77 20.93 0.78 -9.43
C ARG A 77 20.04 1.15 -10.60
N TYR A 78 20.58 1.53 -11.76
CA TYR A 78 19.79 1.95 -12.92
C TYR A 78 18.71 0.94 -13.28
N GLN A 79 19.08 -0.33 -13.40
CA GLN A 79 18.15 -1.38 -13.81
C GLN A 79 17.00 -1.58 -12.80
N LYS A 80 17.32 -1.61 -11.50
CA LYS A 80 16.31 -1.71 -10.43
C LYS A 80 15.38 -0.50 -10.41
N TYR A 81 15.91 0.68 -10.70
CA TYR A 81 15.10 1.89 -10.82
C TYR A 81 14.13 1.79 -12.01
N VAL A 82 14.61 1.41 -13.20
CA VAL A 82 13.75 1.24 -14.39
C VAL A 82 12.66 0.19 -14.15
N GLU A 83 13.02 -0.97 -13.62
CA GLU A 83 12.08 -2.05 -13.28
C GLU A 83 11.03 -1.60 -12.27
N PHE A 84 11.44 -0.88 -11.21
CA PHE A 84 10.52 -0.33 -10.22
C PHE A 84 9.55 0.68 -10.84
N MET A 85 10.06 1.57 -11.69
CA MET A 85 9.25 2.61 -12.32
C MET A 85 8.24 2.02 -13.33
N ASP A 86 8.64 1.03 -14.12
CA ASP A 86 7.76 0.30 -15.04
C ASP A 86 6.69 -0.50 -14.29
N TRP A 87 7.08 -1.23 -13.24
CA TRP A 87 6.13 -1.92 -12.38
C TRP A 87 5.14 -0.97 -11.72
N ALA A 88 5.61 0.18 -11.23
CA ALA A 88 4.76 1.16 -10.58
C ALA A 88 3.81 1.88 -11.56
N SER A 89 4.18 2.09 -12.82
CA SER A 89 3.27 2.70 -13.82
C SER A 89 2.07 1.83 -14.14
N LYS A 90 2.22 0.50 -14.04
CA LYS A 90 1.16 -0.48 -14.34
C LYS A 90 0.06 -0.55 -13.27
N TYR A 91 0.18 0.19 -12.17
CA TYR A 91 -0.81 0.13 -11.08
C TYR A 91 -2.25 0.41 -11.56
N ASP A 92 -2.47 1.47 -12.35
CA ASP A 92 -3.83 1.90 -12.71
C ASP A 92 -4.47 1.05 -13.83
N GLU A 93 -3.65 0.45 -14.70
CA GLU A 93 -4.10 -0.29 -15.90
C GLU A 93 -3.91 -1.81 -15.77
N GLY A 94 -3.27 -2.26 -14.69
CA GLY A 94 -3.00 -3.68 -14.44
C GLY A 94 -4.25 -4.48 -14.09
N ASP A 95 -4.17 -5.78 -14.33
CA ASP A 95 -5.21 -6.75 -13.97
C ASP A 95 -5.05 -7.26 -12.53
N GLU A 96 -5.85 -8.26 -12.15
CA GLU A 96 -5.81 -8.86 -10.81
C GLU A 96 -4.54 -9.67 -10.51
N ASN A 97 -3.71 -9.98 -11.52
CA ASN A 97 -2.51 -10.81 -11.36
C ASN A 97 -1.32 -10.01 -10.82
N ILE A 98 -1.44 -8.68 -10.78
CA ILE A 98 -0.45 -7.78 -10.21
C ILE A 98 -1.06 -6.93 -9.09
N ARG A 99 -0.22 -6.20 -8.35
CA ARG A 99 -0.70 -5.19 -7.39
C ARG A 99 -1.24 -3.97 -8.13
N SER A 100 -2.43 -4.10 -8.69
CA SER A 100 -3.14 -3.08 -9.47
C SER A 100 -4.28 -2.44 -8.68
N LEU A 101 -4.84 -1.38 -9.27
CA LEU A 101 -6.09 -0.77 -8.86
C LEU A 101 -7.26 -1.77 -8.94
N VAL A 102 -7.28 -2.63 -9.96
CA VAL A 102 -8.32 -3.66 -10.14
C VAL A 102 -8.30 -4.65 -8.98
N LEU A 103 -7.12 -5.18 -8.64
CA LEU A 103 -6.96 -6.09 -7.49
C LEU A 103 -7.39 -5.42 -6.18
N HIS A 104 -6.99 -4.16 -5.98
CA HIS A 104 -7.35 -3.41 -4.78
C HIS A 104 -8.86 -3.16 -4.70
N ASN A 105 -9.51 -2.74 -5.78
CA ASN A 105 -10.96 -2.52 -5.78
C ASN A 105 -11.73 -3.81 -5.50
N LYS A 106 -11.32 -4.94 -6.09
CA LYS A 106 -11.92 -6.24 -5.81
C LYS A 106 -11.79 -6.64 -4.34
N TRP A 107 -10.63 -6.41 -3.74
CA TRP A 107 -10.45 -6.65 -2.31
C TRP A 107 -11.31 -5.72 -1.45
N LEU A 108 -11.51 -4.47 -1.88
CA LEU A 108 -12.39 -3.53 -1.19
C LEU A 108 -13.88 -3.92 -1.25
N GLU A 109 -14.31 -4.71 -2.25
CA GLU A 109 -15.67 -5.27 -2.31
C GLU A 109 -15.94 -6.28 -1.19
N GLU A 110 -14.90 -6.86 -0.58
CA GLU A 110 -15.02 -7.78 0.56
C GLU A 110 -15.16 -7.06 1.91
N ILE A 111 -15.01 -5.73 1.94
CA ILE A 111 -15.02 -4.94 3.18
C ILE A 111 -16.44 -4.64 3.61
N ASN A 112 -16.78 -5.07 4.84
CA ASN A 112 -18.11 -4.93 5.43
C ASN A 112 -18.22 -3.82 6.48
N CYS A 113 -17.15 -3.04 6.69
CA CYS A 113 -17.11 -1.91 7.62
C CYS A 113 -17.08 -0.57 6.87
N GLN A 114 -16.94 0.53 7.60
CA GLN A 114 -16.89 1.86 7.00
C GLN A 114 -15.65 1.99 6.10
N MET A 115 -15.83 2.57 4.91
CA MET A 115 -14.75 2.78 3.95
C MET A 115 -14.65 4.26 3.55
N LEU A 116 -13.43 4.81 3.63
CA LEU A 116 -13.10 6.15 3.14
C LEU A 116 -12.11 6.04 1.97
N ARG A 117 -12.47 6.64 0.83
CA ARG A 117 -11.57 6.76 -0.32
C ARG A 117 -11.09 8.22 -0.41
N ILE A 118 -9.77 8.42 -0.45
CA ILE A 118 -9.16 9.73 -0.71
C ILE A 118 -8.28 9.57 -1.95
N GLU A 119 -8.74 10.13 -3.05
CA GLU A 119 -8.09 10.01 -4.36
C GLU A 119 -7.52 11.33 -4.88
N GLU A 120 -7.85 12.43 -4.20
CA GLU A 120 -7.43 13.76 -4.60
C GLU A 120 -5.98 14.06 -4.16
N ASP A 121 -5.27 14.86 -4.96
CA ASP A 121 -3.96 15.41 -4.59
C ASP A 121 -4.11 16.62 -3.65
N ILE A 122 -4.70 16.37 -2.47
CA ILE A 122 -4.77 17.32 -1.37
C ILE A 122 -3.57 17.18 -0.44
N ASP A 123 -3.29 18.24 0.33
CA ASP A 123 -2.22 18.25 1.32
C ASP A 123 -2.48 17.27 2.48
N LEU A 124 -1.46 17.10 3.32
CA LEU A 124 -1.51 16.14 4.43
C LEU A 124 -2.57 16.53 5.47
N ASP A 125 -2.71 17.81 5.78
CA ASP A 125 -3.62 18.28 6.83
C ASP A 125 -5.07 18.08 6.39
N GLU A 126 -5.39 18.33 5.12
CA GLU A 126 -6.71 18.03 4.57
C GLU A 126 -7.02 16.54 4.53
N LYS A 127 -6.04 15.67 4.29
CA LYS A 127 -6.21 14.21 4.41
C LYS A 127 -6.55 13.82 5.85
N VAL A 128 -5.79 14.33 6.81
CA VAL A 128 -6.00 14.05 8.24
C VAL A 128 -7.36 14.57 8.68
N LYS A 129 -7.78 15.77 8.25
CA LYS A 129 -9.13 16.30 8.52
C LYS A 129 -10.23 15.40 7.96
N LYS A 130 -10.10 14.88 6.73
CA LYS A 130 -11.07 13.95 6.15
C LYS A 130 -11.16 12.65 6.95
N ILE A 131 -10.03 12.11 7.42
CA ILE A 131 -9.98 10.89 8.23
C ILE A 131 -10.65 11.14 9.59
N ASN A 132 -10.30 12.21 10.28
CA ASN A 132 -10.85 12.52 11.61
C ASN A 132 -12.36 12.83 11.62
N LYS A 133 -12.97 13.16 10.48
CA LYS A 133 -14.43 13.33 10.35
C LYS A 133 -15.17 12.01 10.13
N THR A 134 -14.43 10.96 9.82
CA THR A 134 -14.92 9.63 9.46
C THR A 134 -14.85 8.69 10.66
N SER A 135 -13.90 8.93 11.57
CA SER A 135 -13.66 8.18 12.81
C SER A 135 -14.45 8.70 14.00
#